data_AF-A0A925YBG8-F1
#
_entry.id   AF-A0A925YBG8-F1
#
_cell.length_a   1.000
_cell.length_b   1.000
_cell.length_c   1.000
_cell.angle_alpha   90.00
_cell.angle_beta   90.00
_cell.angle_gamma   90.00
#
_symmetry.space_group_name_H-M   'P 1'
#
loop_
_entity.id
_entity.type
_entity.pdbx_description
1 polymer ?
#
loop_
_entity_poly.entity_id
_entity_poly.type
_entity_poly.pdbx_seq_one_letter_code
_entity_poly.pdbx_strand_id
1 'polypeptide(L)'
;LRNQVASRKFRSDLYYRLAVVEVRLPPLRERISDLPLLVEHIVRTMAGLDTDSARAMLSPGFLINLARHDWPGNIRELRNHLERCAALREFTPPPSKTTASSLATPEDAAGSGRPLREARDECVNDFEKRYLDALLRVNDHRVSVAASSAGVHRIHFYRLLWKHGLRVRESAVRDDEAL
;
A
#
# COMPACT_ATOMS: atom_id res chain seq x y z
N LEU A 1 -21.05 -3.24 7.22
CA LEU A 1 -22.50 -2.99 7.36
C LEU A 1 -22.94 -2.74 8.80
N ARG A 2 -22.56 -3.56 9.81
CA ARG A 2 -22.88 -3.29 11.23
C ARG A 2 -22.55 -1.87 11.70
N ASN A 3 -21.33 -1.39 11.41
CA ASN A 3 -20.90 -0.02 11.77
C ASN A 3 -21.68 1.08 11.05
N GLN A 4 -22.26 0.80 9.88
CA GLN A 4 -23.07 1.76 9.12
C GLN A 4 -24.51 1.84 9.64
N VAL A 5 -25.04 0.74 10.19
CA VAL A 5 -26.31 0.75 10.94
C VAL A 5 -26.15 1.51 12.25
N ALA A 6 -25.05 1.28 12.97
CA ALA A 6 -24.72 1.99 14.21
C ALA A 6 -24.55 3.51 14.00
N SER A 7 -24.06 3.93 12.82
CA SER A 7 -23.92 5.35 12.44
C SER A 7 -25.15 5.93 11.72
N ARG A 8 -26.31 5.25 11.75
CA ARG A 8 -27.56 5.63 11.04
C ARG A 8 -27.44 5.85 9.53
N LYS A 9 -26.30 5.52 8.92
CA LYS A 9 -26.08 5.58 7.46
C LYS A 9 -26.70 4.38 6.72
N PHE A 10 -27.16 3.37 7.45
CA PHE A 10 -27.80 2.19 6.89
C PHE A 10 -29.04 1.79 7.68
N ARG A 11 -30.12 1.48 6.98
CA ARG A 11 -31.41 1.09 7.58
C ARG A 11 -31.27 -0.24 8.33
N SER A 12 -31.66 -0.24 9.61
CA SER A 12 -31.55 -1.40 10.49
C SER A 12 -32.43 -2.56 10.03
N ASP A 13 -33.64 -2.30 9.57
CA ASP A 13 -34.59 -3.30 9.07
C ASP A 13 -34.08 -4.03 7.81
N LEU A 14 -33.42 -3.29 6.90
CA LEU A 14 -32.80 -3.87 5.72
C LEU A 14 -31.55 -4.69 6.08
N TYR A 15 -30.77 -4.22 7.05
CA TYR A 15 -29.62 -4.99 7.57
C TYR A 15 -30.05 -6.34 8.14
N TYR A 16 -31.11 -6.38 8.94
CA TYR A 16 -31.61 -7.64 9.52
C TYR A 16 -32.22 -8.59 8.48
N ARG A 17 -32.70 -8.08 7.33
CA ARG A 17 -33.15 -8.93 6.21
C ARG A 17 -32.01 -9.44 5.33
N LEU A 18 -30.90 -8.71 5.23
CA LEU A 18 -29.74 -9.10 4.42
C LEU A 18 -28.73 -9.94 5.21
N ALA A 19 -28.60 -9.72 6.52
CA ALA A 19 -27.63 -10.37 7.39
C ALA A 19 -28.12 -11.73 7.95
N VAL A 20 -28.95 -12.46 7.21
CA VAL A 20 -29.47 -13.78 7.63
C VAL A 20 -28.36 -14.83 7.59
N VAL A 21 -27.44 -14.73 6.63
CA VAL A 21 -26.22 -15.56 6.55
C VAL A 21 -25.04 -14.66 6.22
N GLU A 22 -24.10 -14.53 7.17
CA GLU A 22 -22.91 -13.71 7.01
C GLU A 22 -21.76 -14.57 6.45
N VAL A 23 -21.58 -14.59 5.12
CA VAL A 23 -20.42 -15.26 4.49
C VAL A 23 -19.23 -14.31 4.52
N ARG A 24 -18.25 -14.59 5.38
CA ARG A 24 -16.95 -13.91 5.32
C ARG A 24 -16.13 -14.51 4.19
N LEU A 25 -15.85 -13.72 3.15
CA LEU A 25 -14.81 -14.07 2.18
C LEU A 25 -13.44 -13.68 2.76
N PRO A 26 -12.54 -14.65 3.01
CA PRO A 26 -11.19 -14.29 3.38
C PRO A 26 -10.45 -13.68 2.18
N PRO A 27 -9.58 -12.69 2.44
CA PRO A 27 -8.78 -11.99 1.45
C PRO A 27 -7.83 -12.95 0.74
N LEU A 28 -7.34 -12.56 -0.45
CA LEU A 28 -6.50 -13.44 -1.26
C LEU A 28 -5.17 -13.80 -0.56
N ARG A 29 -4.65 -12.92 0.30
CA ARG A 29 -3.45 -13.17 1.12
C ARG A 29 -3.54 -14.40 2.04
N GLU A 30 -4.74 -14.75 2.50
CA GLU A 30 -4.97 -15.92 3.36
C GLU A 30 -5.07 -17.22 2.55
N ARG A 31 -5.04 -17.14 1.22
CA ARG A 31 -5.23 -18.27 0.27
C ARG A 31 -4.29 -18.18 -0.94
N ILE A 32 -3.05 -17.74 -0.72
CA ILE A 32 -2.06 -17.57 -1.80
C ILE A 32 -1.79 -18.89 -2.55
N SER A 33 -1.98 -20.04 -1.90
CA SER A 33 -1.93 -21.36 -2.55
C SER A 33 -2.87 -21.51 -3.74
N ASP A 34 -4.02 -20.82 -3.71
CA ASP A 34 -5.06 -20.91 -4.74
C ASP A 34 -4.77 -19.97 -5.93
N LEU A 35 -3.80 -19.06 -5.78
CA LEU A 35 -3.51 -18.00 -6.74
C LEU A 35 -3.20 -18.52 -8.14
N PRO A 36 -2.39 -19.58 -8.35
CA PRO A 36 -2.15 -20.10 -9.70
C PRO A 36 -3.44 -20.56 -10.40
N LEU A 37 -4.30 -21.28 -9.68
CA LEU A 37 -5.56 -21.80 -10.21
C LEU A 37 -6.57 -20.66 -10.47
N LEU A 38 -6.59 -19.64 -9.62
CA LEU A 38 -7.41 -18.44 -9.81
C LEU A 38 -6.95 -17.64 -11.02
N VAL A 39 -5.66 -17.43 -11.19
CA VAL A 39 -5.10 -16.73 -12.35
C VAL A 39 -5.42 -17.50 -13.63
N GLU A 40 -5.23 -18.82 -13.63
CA GLU A 40 -5.58 -19.66 -14.78
C GLU A 40 -7.05 -19.54 -15.16
N HIS A 41 -7.94 -19.61 -14.17
CA HIS A 41 -9.37 -19.43 -14.41
C HIS A 41 -9.68 -18.04 -14.98
N ILE A 42 -9.14 -16.98 -14.38
CA ILE A 42 -9.40 -15.61 -14.83
C ILE A 42 -8.88 -15.41 -16.26
N VAL A 43 -7.64 -15.78 -16.54
CA VAL A 43 -7.00 -15.70 -17.87
C VAL A 43 -7.85 -16.43 -18.92
N ARG A 44 -8.38 -17.61 -18.59
CA ARG A 44 -9.27 -18.38 -19.49
C ARG A 44 -10.59 -17.68 -19.76
N THR A 45 -11.11 -16.93 -18.80
CA THR A 45 -12.37 -16.18 -18.94
C THR A 45 -12.21 -14.81 -19.60
N MET A 46 -10.98 -14.35 -19.84
CA MET A 46 -10.72 -13.07 -20.48
C MET A 46 -10.92 -13.18 -22.00
N ALA A 47 -11.99 -12.57 -22.49
CA ALA A 47 -12.25 -12.49 -23.93
C ALA A 47 -11.22 -11.58 -24.61
N GLY A 48 -10.68 -12.02 -25.76
CA GLY A 48 -9.77 -11.23 -26.58
C GLY A 48 -8.31 -11.21 -26.12
N LEU A 49 -7.93 -12.05 -25.15
CA LEU A 49 -6.54 -12.22 -24.74
C LEU A 49 -5.78 -13.09 -25.77
N ASP A 50 -4.64 -12.61 -26.26
CA ASP A 50 -3.77 -13.39 -27.15
C ASP A 50 -2.97 -14.46 -26.40
N THR A 51 -2.57 -15.49 -27.13
CA THR A 51 -1.86 -16.66 -26.59
C THR A 51 -0.55 -16.29 -25.89
N ASP A 52 0.16 -15.29 -26.40
CA ASP A 52 1.44 -14.86 -25.82
C ASP A 52 1.24 -14.13 -24.50
N SER A 53 0.24 -13.23 -24.44
CA SER A 53 -0.16 -12.57 -23.20
C SER A 53 -0.65 -13.56 -22.14
N ALA A 54 -1.46 -14.54 -22.53
CA ALA A 54 -1.90 -15.60 -21.63
C ALA A 54 -0.71 -16.41 -21.08
N ARG A 55 0.26 -16.75 -21.94
CA ARG A 55 1.48 -17.47 -21.52
C ARG A 55 2.34 -16.63 -20.56
N ALA A 56 2.46 -15.32 -20.80
CA ALA A 56 3.20 -14.42 -19.93
C ALA A 56 2.57 -14.35 -18.53
N MET A 57 1.23 -14.25 -18.45
CA MET A 57 0.48 -14.24 -17.18
C MET A 57 0.51 -15.58 -16.43
N LEU A 58 0.71 -16.70 -17.14
CA LEU A 58 0.83 -18.03 -16.53
C LEU A 58 2.29 -18.42 -16.27
N SER A 59 3.25 -17.55 -16.58
CA SER A 59 4.66 -17.82 -16.33
C SER A 59 4.96 -17.92 -14.83
N PRO A 60 5.85 -18.85 -14.40
CA PRO A 60 6.20 -18.98 -12.98
C PRO A 60 6.75 -17.67 -12.38
N GLY A 61 7.52 -16.90 -13.16
CA GLY A 61 8.06 -15.62 -12.72
C GLY A 61 6.97 -14.59 -12.43
N PHE A 62 5.94 -14.51 -13.26
CA PHE A 62 4.81 -13.63 -13.02
C PHE A 62 4.01 -14.06 -11.78
N LEU A 63 3.69 -15.35 -11.66
CA LEU A 63 2.94 -15.90 -10.52
C LEU A 63 3.67 -15.71 -9.18
N ILE A 64 5.00 -15.91 -9.14
CA ILE A 64 5.83 -15.66 -7.95
C ILE A 64 5.76 -14.20 -7.54
N ASN A 65 5.84 -13.28 -8.51
CA ASN A 65 5.74 -11.85 -8.22
C ASN A 65 4.33 -11.45 -7.76
N LEU A 66 3.30 -12.04 -8.35
CA LEU A 66 1.91 -11.84 -7.98
C LEU A 66 1.61 -12.33 -6.55
N ALA A 67 2.25 -13.42 -6.13
CA ALA A 67 2.15 -13.97 -4.78
C ALA A 67 2.82 -13.11 -3.69
N ARG A 68 3.77 -12.23 -4.06
CA ARG A 68 4.45 -11.31 -3.12
C ARG A 68 3.61 -10.08 -2.76
N HIS A 69 2.48 -9.86 -3.44
CA HIS A 69 1.63 -8.72 -3.18
C HIS A 69 0.63 -9.01 -2.05
N ASP A 70 0.33 -8.02 -1.21
CA ASP A 70 -0.48 -8.18 0.02
C ASP A 70 -1.99 -8.37 -0.22
N TRP A 71 -2.44 -8.19 -1.47
CA TRP A 71 -3.84 -8.25 -1.92
C TRP A 71 -4.84 -7.77 -0.85
N PRO A 72 -4.86 -6.44 -0.58
CA PRO A 72 -5.72 -5.88 0.46
C PRO A 72 -7.20 -6.09 0.15
N GLY A 73 -7.57 -6.19 -1.13
CA GLY A 73 -8.91 -6.54 -1.59
C GLY A 73 -9.09 -8.02 -1.93
N ASN A 74 -10.33 -8.36 -2.27
CA ASN A 74 -10.70 -9.70 -2.73
C ASN A 74 -10.16 -9.99 -4.15
N ILE A 75 -10.53 -11.16 -4.69
CA ILE A 75 -10.24 -11.63 -6.08
C ILE A 75 -10.52 -10.57 -7.17
N ARG A 76 -11.41 -9.59 -6.89
CA ARG A 76 -11.64 -8.45 -7.78
C ARG A 76 -10.37 -7.64 -8.09
N GLU A 77 -9.50 -7.42 -7.10
CA GLU A 77 -8.25 -6.71 -7.33
C GLU A 77 -7.32 -7.49 -8.26
N LEU A 78 -7.24 -8.81 -8.08
CA LEU A 78 -6.49 -9.70 -8.94
C LEU A 78 -7.00 -9.62 -10.39
N ARG A 79 -8.32 -9.74 -10.58
CA ARG A 79 -8.95 -9.65 -11.91
C ARG A 79 -8.65 -8.31 -12.58
N ASN A 80 -8.84 -7.20 -11.88
CA ASN A 80 -8.57 -5.87 -12.45
C ASN A 80 -7.10 -5.68 -12.83
N HIS A 81 -6.18 -6.25 -12.04
CA HIS A 81 -4.76 -6.21 -12.36
C HIS A 81 -4.45 -7.01 -13.63
N LEU A 82 -4.96 -8.24 -13.75
CA LEU A 82 -4.79 -9.07 -14.94
C LEU A 82 -5.42 -8.41 -16.18
N GLU A 83 -6.61 -7.83 -16.07
CA GLU A 83 -7.24 -7.07 -17.16
C GLU A 83 -6.38 -5.88 -17.60
N ARG A 84 -5.77 -5.17 -16.66
CA ARG A 84 -4.83 -4.07 -16.97
C ARG A 84 -3.57 -4.58 -17.66
N CYS A 85 -2.99 -5.68 -17.20
CA CYS A 85 -1.81 -6.29 -17.84
C CYS A 85 -2.12 -6.69 -19.29
N ALA A 86 -3.32 -7.24 -19.55
CA ALA A 86 -3.76 -7.58 -20.89
C ALA A 86 -3.94 -6.34 -21.78
N ALA A 87 -4.57 -5.29 -21.25
CA ALA A 87 -4.81 -4.06 -22.00
C ALA A 87 -3.51 -3.30 -22.35
N LEU A 88 -2.54 -3.30 -21.44
CA LEU A 88 -1.26 -2.59 -21.63
C LEU A 88 -0.17 -3.47 -22.26
N ARG A 89 -0.39 -4.79 -22.36
CA ARG A 89 0.63 -5.80 -22.70
C ARG A 89 1.88 -5.71 -21.82
N GLU A 90 1.69 -5.32 -20.56
CA GLU A 90 2.73 -5.19 -19.55
C GLU A 90 2.46 -6.17 -18.40
N PHE A 91 3.37 -7.12 -18.20
CA PHE A 91 3.26 -8.18 -17.19
C PHE A 91 4.17 -7.90 -15.99
N THR A 92 4.11 -6.66 -15.52
CA THR A 92 4.88 -6.14 -14.39
C THR A 92 4.09 -6.32 -13.09
N PRO A 93 4.75 -6.58 -11.95
CA PRO A 93 4.06 -6.70 -10.67
C PRO A 93 3.10 -5.53 -10.39
N PRO A 94 1.97 -5.78 -9.71
CA PRO A 94 1.11 -4.70 -9.26
C PRO A 94 1.93 -3.74 -8.40
N PRO A 95 1.79 -2.41 -8.59
CA PRO A 95 2.44 -1.47 -7.71
C PRO A 95 1.96 -1.79 -6.29
N SER A 96 2.89 -2.12 -5.40
CA SER A 96 2.60 -2.41 -4.00
C SER A 96 1.73 -1.27 -3.45
N LYS A 97 0.43 -1.54 -3.29
CA LYS A 97 -0.47 -0.58 -2.63
C LYS A 97 -0.08 -0.36 -1.18
N THR A 98 0.86 -1.14 -0.64
CA THR A 98 1.42 -1.00 0.71
C THR A 98 2.16 0.34 0.90
N THR A 99 2.57 1.03 -0.17
CA THR A 99 3.02 2.44 -0.08
C THR A 99 1.92 3.47 -0.41
N ALA A 100 0.88 3.10 -1.15
CA ALA A 100 -0.21 4.01 -1.53
C ALA A 100 -1.36 4.07 -0.50
N SER A 101 -1.55 3.05 0.33
CA SER A 101 -2.71 2.91 1.24
C SER A 101 -2.52 3.55 2.63
N SER A 102 -1.69 4.58 2.75
CA SER A 102 -1.75 5.47 3.92
C SER A 102 -1.60 6.94 3.53
N LEU A 103 -1.75 7.27 2.25
CA LEU A 103 -2.19 8.61 1.91
C LEU A 103 -3.71 8.57 2.14
N ALA A 104 -4.17 9.20 3.23
CA ALA A 104 -5.59 9.50 3.37
C ALA A 104 -6.05 10.13 2.05
N THR A 105 -7.02 9.51 1.37
CA THR A 105 -7.49 10.10 0.13
C THR A 105 -8.12 11.46 0.46
N PRO A 106 -8.08 12.46 -0.45
CA PRO A 106 -8.73 13.74 -0.22
C PRO A 106 -10.21 13.58 0.19
N GLU A 107 -10.84 12.50 -0.26
CA GLU A 107 -12.21 12.09 0.08
C GLU A 107 -12.36 11.65 1.55
N ASP A 108 -11.38 10.94 2.12
CA ASP A 108 -11.36 10.56 3.54
C ASP A 108 -11.16 11.78 4.46
N ALA A 109 -10.30 12.72 4.03
CA ALA A 109 -10.04 13.96 4.75
C ALA A 109 -11.25 14.91 4.73
N ALA A 110 -11.88 15.10 3.57
CA ALA A 110 -13.08 15.93 3.41
C ALA A 110 -14.31 15.34 4.13
N GLY A 111 -14.41 14.01 4.21
CA GLY A 111 -15.50 13.31 4.91
C GLY A 111 -15.40 13.32 6.45
N SER A 112 -14.27 13.77 7.01
CA SER A 112 -13.99 13.76 8.45
C SER A 112 -14.57 14.94 9.24
N GLY A 113 -15.09 15.97 8.55
CA GLY A 113 -15.63 17.18 9.18
C GLY A 113 -14.57 18.06 9.86
N ARG A 114 -13.29 17.79 9.63
CA ARG A 114 -12.16 18.53 10.21
C ARG A 114 -11.84 19.79 9.40
N PRO A 115 -11.33 20.86 10.03
CA PRO A 115 -10.86 22.04 9.31
C PRO A 115 -9.66 21.70 8.40
N LEU A 116 -9.62 22.30 7.21
CA LEU A 116 -8.61 22.06 6.17
C LEU A 116 -7.17 22.15 6.69
N ARG A 117 -6.91 23.02 7.67
CA ARG A 117 -5.60 23.22 8.28
C ARG A 117 -5.08 21.96 8.98
N GLU A 118 -5.92 21.31 9.78
CA GLU A 118 -5.53 20.11 10.53
C GLU A 118 -5.31 18.92 9.60
N ALA A 119 -6.18 18.74 8.61
CA ALA A 119 -6.04 17.69 7.59
C ALA A 119 -4.76 17.86 6.75
N ARG A 120 -4.38 19.11 6.43
CA ARG A 120 -3.14 19.42 5.73
C ARG A 120 -1.93 19.10 6.60
N ASP A 121 -1.95 19.51 7.86
CA ASP A 121 -0.82 19.30 8.78
C ASP A 121 -0.59 17.80 9.04
N GLU A 122 -1.65 16.99 9.18
CA GLU A 122 -1.54 15.52 9.27
C GLU A 122 -0.94 14.91 8.00
N CYS A 123 -1.42 15.30 6.81
CA CYS A 123 -0.92 14.78 5.55
C CYS A 123 0.57 15.13 5.32
N VAL A 124 0.96 16.36 5.65
CA VAL A 124 2.36 16.79 5.59
C VAL A 124 3.22 16.02 6.60
N ASN A 125 2.73 15.83 7.83
CA ASN A 125 3.45 15.08 8.84
C ASN A 125 3.65 13.61 8.45
N ASP A 126 2.61 12.97 7.91
CA ASP A 126 2.69 11.58 7.43
C ASP A 126 3.65 11.45 6.26
N PHE A 127 3.62 12.39 5.31
CA PHE A 127 4.57 12.45 4.22
C PHE A 127 6.01 12.62 4.72
N GLU A 128 6.25 13.59 5.60
CA GLU A 128 7.58 13.86 6.20
C GLU A 128 8.12 12.61 6.89
N LYS A 129 7.32 11.93 7.72
CA LYS A 129 7.73 10.73 8.44
C LYS A 129 8.14 9.60 7.50
N ARG A 130 7.35 9.34 6.46
CA ARG A 130 7.67 8.30 5.45
C ARG A 130 8.88 8.65 4.61
N TYR A 131 9.00 9.92 4.21
CA TYR A 131 10.14 10.39 3.44
C TYR A 131 11.43 10.20 4.25
N LEU A 132 11.44 10.60 5.52
CA LEU A 132 12.58 10.42 6.41
C LEU A 132 12.91 8.93 6.65
N ASP A 133 11.90 8.08 6.87
CA ASP A 133 12.12 6.64 7.06
C ASP A 133 12.69 5.98 5.80
N ALA A 134 12.14 6.29 4.63
CA ALA A 134 12.66 5.79 3.35
C ALA A 134 14.11 6.26 3.10
N LEU A 135 14.39 7.52 3.41
CA LEU A 135 15.71 8.11 3.19
C LEU A 135 16.75 7.55 4.15
N LEU A 136 16.37 7.24 5.40
CA LEU A 136 17.22 6.50 6.33
C LEU A 136 17.49 5.07 5.86
N ARG A 137 16.49 4.36 5.31
CA ARG A 137 16.69 2.99 4.80
C ARG A 137 17.64 2.93 3.60
N VAL A 138 17.54 3.90 2.68
CA VAL A 138 18.43 3.97 1.50
C VAL A 138 19.88 4.26 1.89
N ASN A 139 20.09 4.98 3.00
CA ASN A 139 21.41 5.43 3.45
C ASN A 139 21.92 4.63 4.66
N ASP A 140 21.47 3.39 4.88
CA ASP A 140 21.89 2.51 5.99
C ASP A 140 21.83 3.19 7.38
N HIS A 141 20.80 4.00 7.61
CA HIS A 141 20.60 4.83 8.81
C HIS A 141 21.71 5.88 9.08
N ARG A 142 22.56 6.20 8.11
CA ARG A 142 23.58 7.25 8.22
C ARG A 142 22.96 8.64 8.07
N VAL A 143 22.67 9.28 9.20
CA VAL A 143 21.96 10.57 9.27
C VAL A 143 22.67 11.70 8.51
N SER A 144 24.00 11.75 8.52
CA SER A 144 24.76 12.79 7.82
C SER A 144 24.61 12.70 6.30
N VAL A 145 24.72 11.49 5.75
CA VAL A 145 24.55 11.24 4.30
C VAL A 145 23.09 11.45 3.90
N ALA A 146 22.16 11.02 4.76
CA ALA A 146 20.73 11.24 4.58
C ALA A 146 20.38 12.74 4.51
N ALA A 147 20.90 13.56 5.43
CA ALA A 147 20.65 15.01 5.43
C ALA A 147 21.19 15.70 4.17
N SER A 148 22.41 15.35 3.76
CA SER A 148 23.02 15.85 2.52
C SER A 148 22.23 15.43 1.27
N SER A 149 21.78 14.17 1.22
CA SER A 149 20.97 13.65 0.11
C SER A 149 19.57 14.30 0.05
N ALA A 150 19.03 14.73 1.19
CA ALA A 150 17.77 15.46 1.27
C ALA A 150 17.92 16.96 0.93
N GLY A 151 19.15 17.48 0.81
CA GLY A 151 19.42 18.91 0.62
C GLY A 151 19.07 19.77 1.85
N VAL A 152 18.98 19.17 3.03
CA VAL A 152 18.56 19.83 4.27
C VAL A 152 19.72 19.89 5.26
N HIS A 153 19.88 21.03 5.94
CA HIS A 153 20.91 21.19 6.96
C HIS A 153 20.75 20.15 8.09
N ARG A 154 21.86 19.54 8.53
CA ARG A 154 21.88 18.44 9.51
C ARG A 154 21.07 18.73 10.78
N ILE A 155 21.14 19.95 11.29
CA ILE A 155 20.36 20.41 12.47
C ILE A 155 18.85 20.35 12.22
N HIS A 156 18.39 20.79 11.05
CA HIS A 156 16.98 20.75 10.69
C HIS A 156 16.51 19.31 10.47
N PHE A 157 17.37 18.46 9.90
CA PHE A 157 17.09 17.04 9.72
C PHE A 157 16.91 16.30 11.08
N TYR A 158 17.79 16.55 12.05
CA TYR A 158 17.62 16.01 13.42
C TYR A 158 16.33 16.51 14.07
N ARG A 159 15.96 17.78 13.88
CA ARG A 159 14.70 18.34 14.38
C ARG A 159 13.48 17.61 13.79
N LEU A 160 13.50 17.32 12.49
CA LEU A 160 12.45 16.57 11.81
C LEU A 160 12.36 15.11 12.32
N LEU A 161 13.50 14.45 12.53
CA LEU A 161 13.55 13.09 13.08
C LEU A 161 12.96 13.02 14.49
N TRP A 162 13.29 14.00 15.35
CA TRP A 162 12.76 14.09 16.71
C TRP A 162 11.27 14.38 16.73
N LYS A 163 10.78 15.30 15.89
CA LYS A 163 9.35 15.62 15.75
C LYS A 163 8.53 14.38 15.39
N HIS A 164 9.07 13.49 14.55
CA HIS A 164 8.37 12.30 14.05
C HIS A 164 8.68 11.00 14.81
N GLY A 165 9.44 11.08 15.91
CA GLY A 165 9.75 9.94 16.79
C GLY A 165 10.58 8.84 16.13
N LEU A 166 11.31 9.16 15.05
CA LEU A 166 12.14 8.19 14.34
C LEU A 166 13.45 8.00 15.13
N ARG A 167 13.56 6.86 15.83
CA ARG A 167 14.76 6.48 16.57
C ARG A 167 15.88 6.15 15.58
N VAL A 168 16.88 7.02 15.53
CA VAL A 168 18.15 6.71 14.89
C VAL A 168 18.78 5.57 15.71
N ARG A 169 19.02 4.42 15.08
CA ARG A 169 19.93 3.42 15.65
C ARG A 169 21.31 4.06 15.59
N GLU A 170 21.73 4.57 16.73
CA GLU A 170 23.05 5.13 16.92
C GLU A 170 24.08 4.02 16.73
N SER A 171 24.61 3.90 15.52
CA SER A 171 25.96 3.39 15.30
C SER A 171 26.94 4.50 15.69
N ALA A 172 26.96 4.86 16.97
CA ALA A 172 28.12 5.52 17.54
C ALA A 172 29.16 4.42 17.76
N VAL A 173 30.17 4.35 16.89
CA VAL A 173 31.57 4.38 17.32
C VAL A 173 32.40 4.92 16.15
N ARG A 174 33.10 6.03 16.44
CA ARG A 174 34.20 6.68 15.70
C ARG A 174 33.83 7.46 14.44
N ASP A 175 33.64 8.75 14.63
CA ASP A 175 34.45 9.79 13.96
C ASP A 175 34.50 11.02 14.90
N ASP A 176 34.97 10.79 16.13
CA ASP A 176 35.65 11.81 16.94
C ASP A 176 37.15 11.62 16.66
N GLU A 177 37.63 12.13 15.53
CA GLU A 177 39.01 12.52 15.24
C GLU A 177 39.12 12.89 13.74
N ALA A 178 38.78 14.13 13.41
CA ALA A 178 39.55 14.99 12.49
C ALA A 178 38.72 16.21 12.04
N LEU A 179 39.09 17.35 12.65
CA LEU A 179 38.95 18.75 12.20
C LEU A 179 37.55 19.36 12.16
#